data_AF-A0A538QFG3-F1
#
_entry.id   AF-A0A538QFG3-F1
#
_cell.length_a   1.000
_cell.length_b   1.000
_cell.length_c   1.000
_cell.angle_alpha   90.00
_cell.angle_beta   90.00
_cell.angle_gamma   90.00
#
_symmetry.space_group_name_H-M   'P 1'
#
loop_
_entity.id
_entity.type
_entity.pdbx_description
1 polymer ?
#
loop_
_entity_poly.entity_id
_entity_poly.type
_entity_poly.pdbx_seq_one_letter_code
_entity_poly.pdbx_strand_id
1 'polypeptide(L)' 'MTVESIVRQDVPTIVPTTPVAEAARLLRDGAPPLPVLEGGRVVGLVGVADVLALFDVGEGGAGPELHGLVIKR' A
#
# COMPACT_ATOMS: atom_id res chain seq x y z
N MET A 1 -17.99 23.59 2.93
CA MET A 1 -17.61 22.25 2.45
C MET A 1 -16.76 21.61 3.53
N THR A 2 -17.24 20.53 4.16
CA THR A 2 -16.52 19.81 5.22
C THR A 2 -15.72 18.66 4.63
N VAL A 3 -14.69 18.19 5.33
CA VAL A 3 -13.85 17.06 4.87
C VAL A 3 -14.68 15.79 4.75
N GLU A 4 -15.65 15.58 5.65
CA GLU A 4 -16.57 14.44 5.60
C GLU A 4 -17.34 14.33 4.29
N SER A 5 -17.62 15.47 3.64
CA SER A 5 -18.35 15.52 2.38
C SER A 5 -17.57 14.97 1.17
N ILE A 6 -16.27 14.67 1.32
CA ILE A 6 -15.39 14.19 0.24
C ILE A 6 -14.64 12.90 0.58
N VAL A 7 -14.89 12.31 1.74
CA VAL A 7 -14.26 11.04 2.15
C VAL A 7 -14.83 9.88 1.34
N ARG A 8 -13.95 9.06 0.77
CA ARG A 8 -14.31 7.73 0.29
C ARG A 8 -14.32 6.78 1.47
N GLN A 9 -15.45 6.12 1.72
CA GLN A 9 -15.62 5.24 2.89
C GLN A 9 -15.06 3.82 2.66
N ASP A 10 -15.10 3.32 1.42
CA ASP A 10 -14.61 1.98 1.06
C ASP A 10 -13.25 2.04 0.37
N VAL A 11 -12.22 2.42 1.14
CA VAL A 11 -10.84 2.33 0.67
C VAL A 11 -10.26 0.96 1.07
N PRO A 12 -9.77 0.14 0.12
CA PRO A 12 -9.13 -1.12 0.45
C PRO A 12 -7.88 -0.87 1.31
N THR A 13 -7.67 -1.73 2.31
CA THR A 13 -6.52 -1.67 3.23
C THR A 13 -5.73 -2.98 3.15
N ILE A 14 -4.46 -2.92 3.52
CA ILE A 14 -3.53 -4.05 3.51
C ILE A 14 -2.81 -4.15 4.86
N VAL A 15 -2.06 -5.24 5.08
CA VAL A 15 -1.25 -5.44 6.29
C VAL A 15 0.24 -5.48 5.94
N PRO A 16 1.18 -5.30 6.90
CA PRO A 16 2.61 -5.30 6.63
C PRO A 16 3.15 -6.60 6.00
N THR A 17 2.41 -7.71 6.12
CA THR A 17 2.73 -9.01 5.52
C THR A 17 2.01 -9.26 4.19
N THR A 18 1.20 -8.29 3.70
CA THR A 18 0.59 -8.41 2.38
C THR A 18 1.70 -8.45 1.32
N PRO A 19 1.69 -9.43 0.39
CA PRO A 19 2.69 -9.47 -0.68
C PRO A 19 2.62 -8.23 -1.55
N VAL A 20 3.80 -7.69 -1.94
CA VAL A 20 3.86 -6.53 -2.85
C VAL A 20 3.12 -6.77 -4.16
N ALA A 21 3.13 -8.00 -4.69
CA ALA A 21 2.40 -8.34 -5.91
C ALA A 21 0.88 -8.11 -5.77
N GLU A 22 0.31 -8.39 -4.60
CA GLU A 22 -1.11 -8.17 -4.34
C GLU A 22 -1.41 -6.67 -4.17
N ALA A 23 -0.57 -5.94 -3.44
CA ALA A 23 -0.67 -4.48 -3.35
C ALA A 23 -0.58 -3.82 -4.75
N ALA A 24 0.36 -4.28 -5.58
CA ALA A 24 0.53 -3.83 -6.95
C ALA A 24 -0.69 -4.14 -7.83
N ARG A 25 -1.33 -5.29 -7.63
CA ARG A 25 -2.57 -5.65 -8.34
C ARG A 25 -3.72 -4.71 -7.97
N LEU A 26 -3.97 -4.48 -6.68
CA LEU A 26 -5.01 -3.55 -6.22
C LEU A 26 -4.80 -2.14 -6.79
N LEU A 27 -3.57 -1.64 -6.73
CA LEU A 27 -3.21 -0.32 -7.26
C LEU A 27 -3.38 -0.25 -8.79
N ARG A 28 -3.02 -1.32 -9.51
CA ARG A 28 -3.23 -1.44 -10.97
C ARG A 28 -4.70 -1.45 -11.34
N ASP A 29 -5.53 -2.07 -10.51
CA ASP A 29 -6.98 -2.16 -10.69
C ASP A 29 -7.71 -0.85 -10.31
N GLY A 30 -6.95 0.22 -10.02
CA GLY A 30 -7.46 1.56 -9.79
C GLY A 30 -7.74 1.90 -8.33
N ALA A 31 -7.28 1.07 -7.38
CA ALA A 31 -7.34 1.44 -5.98
C ALA A 31 -6.52 2.72 -5.73
N PRO A 32 -7.01 3.62 -4.84
CA PRO A 32 -6.17 4.70 -4.32
C PRO A 32 -4.99 4.14 -3.52
N PRO A 33 -4.03 4.98 -3.09
CA PRO A 33 -2.98 4.56 -2.16
C PRO A 33 -3.57 3.80 -0.96
N LEU A 34 -2.98 2.64 -0.67
CA LEU A 34 -3.48 1.63 0.24
C LEU A 34 -2.97 1.90 1.66
N PRO A 35 -3.84 2.18 2.64
CA PRO A 35 -3.44 2.24 4.04
C PRO A 35 -2.96 0.88 4.53
N VAL A 36 -1.81 0.86 5.19
CA VAL A 36 -1.27 -0.33 5.86
C VAL A 36 -1.74 -0.33 7.31
N LEU A 37 -2.48 -1.37 7.71
CA LEU A 37 -3.00 -1.54 9.06
C LEU A 37 -2.22 -2.62 9.82
N GLU A 38 -1.86 -2.34 11.07
CA GLU A 38 -1.31 -3.32 12.00
C GLU A 38 -2.01 -3.17 13.36
N GLY A 39 -2.61 -4.26 13.86
CA GLY A 39 -3.38 -4.22 15.10
C GLY A 39 -4.51 -3.18 15.09
N GLY A 40 -5.15 -2.97 13.93
CA GLY A 40 -6.25 -2.01 13.76
C GLY A 40 -5.82 -0.54 13.69
N ARG A 41 -4.51 -0.25 13.58
CA ARG A 41 -3.98 1.12 13.45
C ARG A 41 -3.27 1.29 12.11
N VAL A 42 -3.40 2.49 11.52
CA VAL A 42 -2.64 2.86 10.32
C VAL A 42 -1.18 3.02 10.70
N VAL A 43 -0.31 2.22 10.07
CA VAL A 43 1.15 2.26 10.27
C VAL A 43 1.90 2.82 9.05
N GLY A 44 1.25 2.88 7.89
CA GLY A 44 1.82 3.46 6.66
C GLY A 44 0.81 3.56 5.52
N LEU A 45 1.32 4.00 4.36
CA LEU A 45 0.57 4.16 3.11
C LEU A 45 1.42 3.64 1.95
N VAL A 46 0.82 2.86 1.05
CA VAL A 46 1.51 2.30 -0.12
C VAL A 46 0.79 2.75 -1.39
N GLY A 47 1.49 3.50 -2.24
CA GLY A 47 1.03 3.91 -3.55
C GLY A 47 1.83 3.27 -4.70
N VAL A 48 1.45 3.62 -5.93
CA VAL A 48 2.12 3.14 -7.15
C VAL A 48 3.61 3.47 -7.15
N ALA A 49 3.99 4.67 -6.70
CA ALA A 49 5.39 5.10 -6.64
C ALA A 49 6.24 4.22 -5.71
N ASP A 50 5.67 3.78 -4.59
CA ASP A 50 6.37 2.92 -3.61
C ASP A 50 6.59 1.52 -4.19
N VAL A 51 5.58 0.99 -4.89
CA VAL A 51 5.70 -0.29 -5.62
C VAL A 51 6.75 -0.20 -6.74
N LEU A 52 6.81 0.90 -7.49
CA LEU A 52 7.81 1.10 -8.54
C LEU A 52 9.24 1.18 -7.99
N ALA A 53 9.42 1.83 -6.84
CA ALA A 53 10.73 1.96 -6.20
C ALA A 53 11.35 0.60 -5.78
N LEU A 54 10.54 -0.44 -5.62
CA LEU A 54 11.02 -1.80 -5.32
C LEU A 54 11.71 -2.46 -6.51
N PHE A 55 11.29 -2.16 -7.74
CA PHE A 55 11.90 -2.76 -8.94
C PHE A 55 13.26 -2.15 -9.30
N ASP A 56 13.58 -0.98 -8.74
CA ASP A 56 14.93 -0.38 -8.84
C ASP A 56 15.95 -1.13 -7.95
N VAL A 57 15.49 -2.03 -7.07
CA VAL A 57 16.31 -2.79 -6.12
C VAL A 57 16.21 -4.30 -6.43
N GLY A 58 16.92 -4.76 -7.46
CA GLY A 58 17.48 -6.12 -7.60
C GLY A 58 16.54 -7.34 -7.50
N GLU A 59 16.40 -8.06 -8.62
CA GLU A 59 15.66 -9.32 -8.83
C GLU A 59 16.04 -10.49 -7.88
N GLY A 60 15.03 -11.22 -7.39
CA GLY A 60 15.20 -12.60 -6.93
C GLY A 60 14.15 -13.14 -5.96
N GLY A 61 13.13 -13.85 -6.49
CA GLY A 61 12.39 -14.95 -5.80
C GLY A 61 11.54 -14.60 -4.58
N ALA A 62 10.22 -14.78 -4.70
CA ALA A 62 9.17 -14.34 -3.76
C ALA A 62 9.22 -12.81 -3.53
N GLY A 63 8.30 -12.09 -4.19
CA GLY A 63 8.30 -10.62 -4.14
C GLY A 63 8.33 -10.11 -2.69
N PRO A 64 9.03 -8.99 -2.42
CA PRO A 64 9.28 -8.52 -1.07
C PRO A 64 7.96 -8.35 -0.29
N GLU A 65 7.98 -8.66 1.00
CA GLU A 65 6.89 -8.29 1.91
C GLU A 65 6.96 -6.78 2.21
N LEU A 66 5.82 -6.18 2.52
CA LEU A 66 5.71 -4.73 2.76
C LEU A 66 6.42 -4.23 4.03
N HIS A 67 6.98 -5.12 4.86
CA HIS A 67 7.72 -4.75 6.08
C HIS A 67 8.85 -3.74 5.82
N GLY A 68 9.45 -3.74 4.63
CA GLY A 68 10.46 -2.76 4.22
C GLY A 68 9.91 -1.48 3.56
N LEU A 69 8.61 -1.43 3.27
CA LEU A 69 7.95 -0.37 2.47
C LEU A 69 7.01 0.51 3.30
N VAL A 70 7.09 0.47 4.64
CA VAL A 70 6.32 1.38 5.48
C VAL A 70 6.93 2.79 5.39
N ILE A 71 6.66 3.48 4.28
CA ILE A 71 7.05 4.87 4.11
C ILE A 71 6.08 5.71 4.94
N LYS A 72 6.55 6.17 6.08
CA LYS A 72 5.85 7.19 6.88
C LYS A 72 5.94 8.51 6.13
N ARG A 73 4.88 8.91 5.42
CA ARG A 73 4.67 10.29 5.00
C ARG A 73 3.71 10.99 5.94
#